data_AF-A0A6G2KY94-F1
#
_entry.id   AF-A0A6G2KY94-F1
#
_cell.length_a   1.000
_cell.length_b   1.000
_cell.length_c   1.000
_cell.angle_alpha   90.00
_cell.angle_beta   90.00
_cell.angle_gamma   90.00
#
_symmetry.space_group_name_H-M   'P 1'
#
loop_
_entity.id
_entity.type
_entity.pdbx_description
1 polymer ?
#
loop_
_entity_poly.entity_id
_entity_poly.type
_entity_poly.pdbx_seq_one_letter_code
_entity_poly.pdbx_strand_id
1 'polypeptide(L)'
;MGIFGKKRIDDDNDNGNRTNIANNMSDLQKKIERQNELLREGTSKLEAVRSEYDTVVHDLMTIKKEINEQSQERVRLERINLGLRDEISQGKQVLKQKSKDLESAKTINDDLARSTEKLERTKKEYASIKARLDRMQLDNNTDMLQCKENLEISQSECQDLRGRMREQHEVIIKLQEHLERARRRSMASTPKNNPEKGVVEAASAMVASFRKQMIDAQNALAEEKTRHAQTLKRLEELEG
;
A
#
# COMPACT_ATOMS: atom_id res chain seq x y z
N MET A 1 -5.91 169.24 -22.01
CA MET A 1 -7.37 169.14 -22.11
C MET A 1 -7.70 167.74 -22.63
N GLY A 2 -8.51 166.90 -22.00
CA GLY A 2 -9.40 167.15 -20.89
C GLY A 2 -10.07 165.89 -20.35
N ILE A 3 -10.83 166.13 -19.28
CA ILE A 3 -12.08 165.49 -18.88
C ILE A 3 -11.95 164.09 -18.24
N PHE A 4 -11.87 164.15 -16.90
CA PHE A 4 -12.42 163.16 -15.99
C PHE A 4 -13.85 162.76 -16.40
N GLY A 5 -14.05 161.49 -16.70
CA GLY A 5 -15.35 160.83 -16.67
C GLY A 5 -15.32 159.72 -15.63
N LYS A 6 -15.72 160.02 -14.38
CA LYS A 6 -16.07 158.99 -13.40
C LYS A 6 -17.35 158.30 -13.88
N LYS A 7 -17.22 157.21 -14.63
CA LYS A 7 -18.31 156.26 -14.82
C LYS A 7 -18.20 155.23 -13.70
N ARG A 8 -19.17 155.25 -12.78
CA ARG A 8 -19.33 154.18 -11.79
C ARG A 8 -19.58 152.90 -12.61
N ILE A 9 -18.67 151.95 -12.51
CA ILE A 9 -18.92 150.59 -12.95
C ILE A 9 -19.62 149.95 -11.76
N ASP A 10 -20.89 149.61 -11.97
CA ASP A 10 -21.69 148.86 -11.02
C ASP A 10 -21.01 147.49 -10.81
N ASP A 11 -20.49 147.27 -9.60
CA ASP A 11 -19.76 146.08 -9.14
C ASP A 11 -20.67 144.83 -8.99
N ASP A 12 -21.94 144.91 -9.38
CA ASP A 12 -22.92 143.85 -9.08
C ASP A 12 -22.93 142.68 -10.08
N ASN A 13 -22.31 142.81 -11.27
CA ASN A 13 -22.39 141.78 -12.32
C ASN A 13 -21.16 140.83 -12.39
N ASP A 14 -20.02 141.23 -11.81
CA ASP A 14 -18.80 140.39 -11.78
C ASP A 14 -18.86 139.32 -10.66
N ASN A 15 -19.63 139.61 -9.60
CA ASN A 15 -19.84 138.70 -8.48
C ASN A 15 -20.75 137.50 -8.85
N GLY A 16 -21.77 137.74 -9.70
CA GLY A 16 -22.69 136.70 -10.20
C GLY A 16 -22.04 135.70 -11.17
N ASN A 17 -21.06 136.15 -11.97
CA ASN A 17 -20.38 135.29 -12.94
C ASN A 17 -19.27 134.44 -12.27
N ARG A 18 -18.53 135.03 -11.31
CA ARG A 18 -17.58 134.30 -10.46
C ARG A 18 -18.26 133.23 -9.59
N THR A 19 -19.43 133.53 -9.04
CA THR A 19 -20.20 132.56 -8.26
C THR A 19 -20.73 131.41 -9.11
N ASN A 20 -21.20 131.66 -10.34
CA ASN A 20 -21.61 130.61 -11.27
C ASN A 20 -20.44 129.71 -11.72
N ILE A 21 -19.26 130.28 -11.99
CA ILE A 21 -18.06 129.50 -12.32
C ILE A 21 -17.62 128.66 -11.11
N ALA A 22 -17.62 129.24 -9.91
CA ALA A 22 -17.28 128.53 -8.68
C ALA A 22 -18.27 127.38 -8.39
N ASN A 23 -19.57 127.59 -8.61
CA ASN A 23 -20.61 126.56 -8.45
C ASN A 23 -20.44 125.44 -9.48
N ASN A 24 -20.25 125.76 -10.76
CA ASN A 24 -20.00 124.76 -11.81
C ASN A 24 -18.70 123.97 -11.59
N MET A 25 -17.65 124.62 -11.10
CA MET A 25 -16.39 123.98 -10.73
C MET A 25 -16.59 123.04 -9.54
N SER A 26 -17.36 123.45 -8.52
CA SER A 26 -17.72 122.61 -7.37
C SER A 26 -18.53 121.39 -7.79
N ASP A 27 -19.48 121.54 -8.70
CA ASP A 27 -20.30 120.43 -9.21
C ASP A 27 -19.49 119.46 -10.08
N LEU A 28 -18.58 119.97 -10.90
CA LEU A 28 -17.62 119.14 -11.65
C LEU A 28 -16.67 118.39 -10.71
N GLN A 29 -16.17 119.05 -9.67
CA GLN A 29 -15.29 118.43 -8.68
C GLN A 29 -16.00 117.32 -7.92
N LYS A 30 -17.24 117.55 -7.47
CA LYS A 30 -18.10 116.50 -6.87
C LYS A 30 -18.37 115.34 -7.83
N LYS A 31 -18.54 115.62 -9.13
CA LYS A 31 -18.77 114.58 -10.15
C LYS A 31 -17.52 113.75 -10.41
N ILE A 32 -16.35 114.37 -10.44
CA ILE A 32 -15.05 113.70 -10.55
C ILE A 32 -14.80 112.84 -9.31
N GLU A 33 -15.03 113.37 -8.10
CA GLU A 33 -14.93 112.61 -6.85
C GLU A 33 -15.85 111.38 -6.87
N ARG A 34 -17.10 111.54 -7.29
CA ARG A 34 -18.06 110.44 -7.39
C ARG A 34 -17.65 109.40 -8.44
N GLN A 35 -17.12 109.82 -9.58
CA GLN A 35 -16.61 108.89 -10.60
C GLN A 35 -15.34 108.17 -10.15
N ASN A 36 -14.44 108.84 -9.44
CA ASN A 36 -13.25 108.22 -8.87
C ASN A 36 -13.62 107.19 -7.78
N GLU A 37 -14.62 107.47 -6.96
CA GLU A 37 -15.13 106.52 -5.96
C GLU A 37 -15.71 105.27 -6.64
N LEU A 38 -16.53 105.46 -7.69
CA LEU A 38 -17.08 104.35 -8.49
C LEU A 38 -15.98 103.54 -9.20
N LEU A 39 -14.94 104.19 -9.73
CA LEU A 39 -13.79 103.51 -10.33
C LEU A 39 -13.00 102.71 -9.29
N ARG A 40 -12.83 103.24 -8.09
CA ARG A 40 -12.15 102.56 -6.99
C ARG A 40 -12.95 101.36 -6.50
N GLU A 41 -14.27 101.50 -6.32
CA GLU A 41 -15.16 100.39 -5.97
C GLU A 41 -15.17 99.31 -7.06
N GLY A 42 -15.23 99.72 -8.34
CA GLY A 42 -15.16 98.81 -9.48
C GLY A 42 -13.84 98.04 -9.53
N THR A 43 -12.72 98.71 -9.33
CA THR A 43 -11.38 98.09 -9.29
C THR A 43 -11.28 97.09 -8.14
N SER A 44 -11.76 97.44 -6.95
CA SER A 44 -11.74 96.56 -5.79
C SER A 44 -12.58 95.29 -6.00
N LYS A 45 -13.77 95.40 -6.62
CA LYS A 45 -14.58 94.23 -6.98
C LYS A 45 -13.89 93.34 -8.02
N LEU A 46 -13.21 93.95 -8.99
CA LEU A 46 -12.44 93.23 -10.01
C LEU A 46 -11.27 92.44 -9.40
N GLU A 47 -10.56 93.03 -8.44
CA GLU A 47 -9.49 92.37 -7.70
C GLU A 47 -10.02 91.20 -6.85
N ALA A 48 -11.17 91.38 -6.18
CA ALA A 48 -11.81 90.32 -5.42
C ALA A 48 -12.19 89.12 -6.31
N VAL A 49 -12.89 89.39 -7.43
CA VAL A 49 -13.28 88.34 -8.39
C VAL A 49 -12.05 87.65 -8.98
N ARG A 50 -10.97 88.39 -9.25
CA ARG A 50 -9.71 87.80 -9.72
C ARG A 50 -9.10 86.87 -8.67
N SER A 51 -9.06 87.28 -7.41
CA SER A 51 -8.55 86.44 -6.32
C SER A 51 -9.38 85.17 -6.12
N GLU A 52 -10.70 85.27 -6.21
CA GLU A 52 -11.60 84.11 -6.15
C GLU A 52 -11.36 83.17 -7.34
N TYR A 53 -11.22 83.71 -8.55
CA TYR A 53 -10.90 82.93 -9.73
C TYR A 53 -9.56 82.19 -9.61
N ASP A 54 -8.51 82.89 -9.16
CA ASP A 54 -7.18 82.29 -8.96
C ASP A 54 -7.25 81.15 -7.91
N THR A 55 -8.05 81.32 -6.86
CA THR A 55 -8.29 80.28 -5.83
C THR A 55 -9.01 79.07 -6.44
N VAL A 56 -10.10 79.29 -7.17
CA VAL A 56 -10.86 78.21 -7.83
C VAL A 56 -9.98 77.46 -8.81
N VAL A 57 -9.16 78.15 -9.61
CA VAL A 57 -8.23 77.51 -10.56
C VAL A 57 -7.20 76.65 -9.81
N HIS A 58 -6.67 77.14 -8.69
CA HIS A 58 -5.76 76.38 -7.86
C HIS A 58 -6.40 75.09 -7.30
N ASP A 59 -7.61 75.20 -6.74
CA ASP A 59 -8.35 74.04 -6.22
C ASP A 59 -8.64 73.02 -7.32
N LEU A 60 -9.02 73.49 -8.52
CA LEU A 60 -9.30 72.63 -9.67
C LEU A 60 -8.05 71.89 -10.15
N MET A 61 -6.88 72.51 -10.09
CA MET A 61 -5.60 71.83 -10.38
C MET A 61 -5.28 70.76 -9.34
N THR A 62 -5.54 71.02 -8.06
CA THR A 62 -5.34 70.04 -6.98
C THR A 62 -6.25 68.83 -7.14
N ILE A 63 -7.55 69.07 -7.38
CA ILE A 63 -8.52 68.00 -7.65
C ILE A 63 -8.11 67.18 -8.89
N LYS A 64 -7.66 67.85 -9.96
CA LYS A 64 -7.18 67.15 -11.17
C LYS A 64 -5.98 66.24 -10.86
N LYS A 65 -5.07 66.68 -10.00
CA LYS A 65 -3.91 65.88 -9.58
C LYS A 65 -4.37 64.64 -8.80
N GLU A 66 -5.26 64.80 -7.83
CA GLU A 66 -5.81 63.70 -7.04
C GLU A 66 -6.55 62.67 -7.91
N ILE A 67 -7.38 63.12 -8.85
CA ILE A 67 -8.08 62.22 -9.80
C ILE A 67 -7.07 61.39 -10.60
N ASN A 68 -5.96 62.00 -11.04
CA ASN A 68 -4.95 61.30 -11.82
C ASN A 68 -4.20 60.26 -10.97
N GLU A 69 -3.87 60.59 -9.73
CA GLU A 69 -3.27 59.66 -8.76
C GLU A 69 -4.20 58.47 -8.45
N GLN A 70 -5.47 58.74 -8.19
CA GLN A 70 -6.48 57.69 -7.96
C GLN A 70 -6.67 56.80 -9.19
N SER A 71 -6.65 57.38 -10.39
CA SER A 71 -6.74 56.60 -11.64
C SER A 71 -5.54 55.65 -11.80
N GLN A 72 -4.33 56.11 -11.48
CA GLN A 72 -3.13 55.27 -11.53
C GLN A 72 -3.18 54.14 -10.49
N GLU A 73 -3.61 54.46 -9.26
CA GLU A 73 -3.74 53.44 -8.22
C GLU A 73 -4.83 52.41 -8.57
N ARG A 74 -5.93 52.83 -9.20
CA ARG A 74 -6.96 51.89 -9.69
C ARG A 74 -6.38 50.88 -10.68
N VAL A 75 -5.60 51.34 -11.66
CA VAL A 75 -4.94 50.46 -12.64
C VAL A 75 -3.95 49.51 -11.95
N ARG A 76 -3.21 49.99 -10.94
CA ARG A 76 -2.30 49.16 -10.14
C ARG A 76 -3.06 48.05 -9.41
N LEU A 77 -4.15 48.40 -8.72
CA LEU A 77 -4.99 47.46 -7.98
C LEU A 77 -5.70 46.46 -8.88
N GLU A 78 -6.16 46.88 -10.07
CA GLU A 78 -6.74 45.99 -11.08
C GLU A 78 -5.71 44.93 -11.52
N ARG A 79 -4.46 45.32 -11.77
CA ARG A 79 -3.38 44.39 -12.14
C ARG A 79 -3.08 43.39 -11.02
N ILE A 80 -3.03 43.86 -9.77
CA ILE A 80 -2.83 42.98 -8.61
C ILE A 80 -3.98 41.99 -8.47
N ASN A 81 -5.23 42.47 -8.61
CA ASN A 81 -6.40 41.60 -8.55
C ASN A 81 -6.40 40.53 -9.65
N LEU A 82 -5.97 40.87 -10.86
CA LEU A 82 -5.80 39.89 -11.93
C LEU A 82 -4.75 38.82 -11.57
N GLY A 83 -3.58 39.24 -11.07
CA GLY A 83 -2.55 38.31 -10.60
C GLY A 83 -3.04 37.37 -9.49
N LEU A 84 -3.75 37.91 -8.49
CA LEU A 84 -4.35 37.10 -7.42
C LEU A 84 -5.39 36.10 -7.94
N ARG A 85 -6.19 36.49 -8.94
CA ARG A 85 -7.15 35.56 -9.58
C ARG A 85 -6.45 34.43 -10.30
N ASP A 86 -5.36 34.71 -10.99
CA ASP A 86 -4.56 33.69 -11.69
C ASP A 86 -3.89 32.73 -10.70
N GLU A 87 -3.29 33.24 -9.63
CA GLU A 87 -2.72 32.42 -8.54
C GLU A 87 -3.79 31.53 -7.88
N ILE A 88 -4.97 32.06 -7.61
CA ILE A 88 -6.10 31.28 -7.07
C ILE A 88 -6.52 30.18 -8.06
N SER A 89 -6.57 30.49 -9.36
CA SER A 89 -6.93 29.51 -10.40
C SER A 89 -5.91 28.38 -10.47
N GLN A 90 -4.61 28.71 -10.50
CA GLN A 90 -3.52 27.74 -10.46
C GLN A 90 -3.57 26.89 -9.18
N GLY A 91 -3.77 27.53 -8.02
CA GLY A 91 -3.91 26.86 -6.74
C GLY A 91 -5.06 25.85 -6.71
N LYS A 92 -6.23 26.21 -7.28
CA LYS A 92 -7.37 25.29 -7.44
C LYS A 92 -7.05 24.11 -8.34
N GLN A 93 -6.32 24.32 -9.43
CA GLN A 93 -5.90 23.25 -10.33
C GLN A 93 -4.96 22.26 -9.62
N VAL A 94 -3.95 22.77 -8.90
CA VAL A 94 -3.03 21.94 -8.10
C VAL A 94 -3.79 21.16 -7.04
N LEU A 95 -4.72 21.80 -6.32
CA LEU A 95 -5.54 21.14 -5.30
C LEU A 95 -6.35 19.98 -5.90
N LYS A 96 -6.98 20.20 -7.07
CA LYS A 96 -7.75 19.19 -7.78
C LYS A 96 -6.87 18.00 -8.19
N GLN A 97 -5.66 18.25 -8.67
CA GLN A 97 -4.72 17.19 -9.01
C GLN A 97 -4.31 16.39 -7.78
N LYS A 98 -3.87 17.06 -6.71
CA LYS A 98 -3.49 16.39 -5.45
C LYS A 98 -4.62 15.57 -4.84
N SER A 99 -5.87 16.03 -4.97
CA SER A 99 -7.04 15.27 -4.51
C SER A 99 -7.19 13.94 -5.26
N LYS A 100 -6.96 13.93 -6.58
CA LYS A 100 -6.99 12.68 -7.38
C LYS A 100 -5.83 11.75 -7.03
N ASP A 101 -4.65 12.31 -6.82
CA ASP A 101 -3.46 11.54 -6.44
C ASP A 101 -3.67 10.88 -5.06
N LEU A 102 -4.28 11.60 -4.10
CA LEU A 102 -4.63 11.07 -2.79
C LEU A 102 -5.63 9.92 -2.86
N GLU A 103 -6.65 10.04 -3.72
CA GLU A 103 -7.64 8.99 -3.91
C GLU A 103 -7.03 7.73 -4.53
N SER A 104 -6.14 7.90 -5.51
CA SER A 104 -5.36 6.81 -6.10
C SER A 104 -4.42 6.15 -5.09
N ALA A 105 -3.79 6.94 -4.20
CA ALA A 105 -2.95 6.42 -3.14
C ALA A 105 -3.75 5.60 -2.12
N LYS A 106 -4.98 6.02 -1.77
CA LYS A 106 -5.88 5.24 -0.92
C LYS A 106 -6.23 3.89 -1.54
N THR A 107 -6.57 3.86 -2.83
CA THR A 107 -6.90 2.58 -3.51
C THR A 107 -5.70 1.64 -3.53
N ILE A 108 -4.49 2.15 -3.79
CA ILE A 108 -3.25 1.35 -3.77
C ILE A 108 -3.00 0.80 -2.36
N ASN A 109 -3.24 1.59 -1.32
CA ASN A 109 -3.06 1.15 0.07
C ASN A 109 -4.04 0.02 0.43
N ASP A 110 -5.30 0.12 0.00
CA ASP A 110 -6.29 -0.93 0.22
C ASP A 110 -5.93 -2.23 -0.52
N ASP A 111 -5.41 -2.13 -1.75
CA ASP A 111 -4.91 -3.27 -2.51
C ASP A 111 -3.69 -3.92 -1.84
N LEU A 112 -2.78 -3.11 -1.31
CA LEU A 112 -1.62 -3.60 -0.58
C LEU A 112 -2.03 -4.35 0.69
N ALA A 113 -3.01 -3.82 1.44
CA ALA A 113 -3.57 -4.50 2.62
C ALA A 113 -4.19 -5.85 2.25
N ARG A 114 -5.00 -5.90 1.19
CA ARG A 114 -5.58 -7.15 0.67
C ARG A 114 -4.52 -8.16 0.24
N SER A 115 -3.48 -7.70 -0.46
CA SER A 115 -2.38 -8.55 -0.91
C SER A 115 -1.58 -9.12 0.27
N THR A 116 -1.32 -8.29 1.28
CA THR A 116 -0.62 -8.69 2.51
C THR A 116 -1.40 -9.76 3.27
N GLU A 117 -2.73 -9.60 3.37
CA GLU A 117 -3.58 -10.60 4.02
C GLU A 117 -3.57 -11.94 3.28
N LYS A 118 -3.63 -11.91 1.94
CA LYS A 118 -3.52 -13.13 1.11
C LYS A 118 -2.17 -13.84 1.33
N LEU A 119 -1.08 -13.09 1.34
CA LEU A 119 0.26 -13.63 1.58
C LEU A 119 0.36 -14.35 2.94
N GLU A 120 -0.18 -13.76 4.00
CA GLU A 120 -0.19 -14.38 5.33
C GLU A 120 -1.03 -15.66 5.36
N ARG A 121 -2.16 -15.72 4.65
CA ARG A 121 -2.94 -16.96 4.50
C ARG A 121 -2.14 -18.05 3.79
N THR A 122 -1.54 -17.73 2.63
CA THR A 122 -0.71 -18.68 1.88
C THR A 122 0.50 -19.16 2.68
N LYS A 123 1.12 -18.30 3.48
CA LYS A 123 2.23 -18.68 4.36
C LYS A 123 1.79 -19.69 5.43
N LYS A 124 0.61 -19.52 6.02
CA LYS A 124 0.03 -20.47 6.97
C LYS A 124 -0.31 -21.81 6.30
N GLU A 125 -0.89 -21.78 5.11
CA GLU A 125 -1.19 -22.98 4.31
C GLU A 125 0.09 -23.75 3.98
N TYR A 126 1.13 -23.05 3.52
CA TYR A 126 2.44 -23.64 3.24
C TYR A 126 3.04 -24.30 4.49
N ALA A 127 3.01 -23.63 5.65
CA ALA A 127 3.50 -24.19 6.90
C ALA A 127 2.73 -25.46 7.30
N SER A 128 1.41 -25.48 7.10
CA SER A 128 0.57 -26.65 7.37
C SER A 128 0.91 -27.82 6.44
N ILE A 129 1.05 -27.55 5.13
CA ILE A 129 1.43 -28.56 4.13
C ILE A 129 2.81 -29.12 4.45
N LYS A 130 3.79 -28.26 4.77
CA LYS A 130 5.13 -28.68 5.15
C LYS A 130 5.11 -29.59 6.39
N ALA A 131 4.40 -29.19 7.44
CA ALA A 131 4.28 -30.00 8.65
C ALA A 131 3.54 -31.34 8.42
N ARG A 132 2.68 -31.42 7.41
CA ARG A 132 2.05 -32.69 6.99
C ARG A 132 3.02 -33.56 6.20
N LEU A 133 3.81 -32.96 5.31
CA LEU A 133 4.82 -33.66 4.53
C LEU A 133 5.91 -34.26 5.45
N ASP A 134 6.41 -33.47 6.40
CA ASP A 134 7.43 -33.91 7.36
C ASP A 134 6.92 -35.10 8.19
N ARG A 135 5.64 -35.09 8.59
CA ARG A 135 4.99 -36.22 9.28
C ARG A 135 4.87 -37.45 8.39
N MET A 136 4.38 -37.30 7.16
CA MET A 136 4.28 -38.42 6.22
C MET A 136 5.65 -39.05 5.92
N GLN A 137 6.71 -38.25 5.81
CA GLN A 137 8.07 -38.77 5.63
C GLN A 137 8.54 -39.57 6.85
N LEU A 138 8.24 -39.10 8.07
CA LEU A 138 8.58 -39.82 9.30
C LEU A 138 7.81 -41.15 9.41
N ASP A 139 6.51 -41.13 9.12
CA ASP A 139 5.66 -42.31 9.15
C ASP A 139 6.13 -43.34 8.10
N ASN A 140 6.42 -42.90 6.87
CA ASN A 140 6.93 -43.77 5.81
C ASN A 140 8.27 -44.42 6.18
N ASN A 141 9.19 -43.65 6.78
CA ASN A 141 10.47 -44.18 7.26
C ASN A 141 10.27 -45.22 8.37
N THR A 142 9.30 -45.00 9.27
CA THR A 142 8.97 -45.93 10.35
C THR A 142 8.41 -47.24 9.78
N ASP A 143 7.46 -47.15 8.86
CA ASP A 143 6.87 -48.32 8.18
C ASP A 143 7.93 -49.10 7.38
N MET A 144 8.85 -48.40 6.71
CA MET A 144 9.96 -49.02 5.98
C MET A 144 10.90 -49.78 6.92
N LEU A 145 11.26 -49.20 8.08
CA LEU A 145 12.08 -49.86 9.08
C LEU A 145 11.39 -51.12 9.62
N GLN A 146 10.10 -51.05 9.93
CA GLN A 146 9.32 -52.22 10.37
C GLN A 146 9.26 -53.32 9.30
N CYS A 147 9.08 -52.95 8.02
CA CYS A 147 9.10 -53.94 6.94
C CYS A 147 10.46 -54.61 6.81
N LYS A 148 11.56 -53.85 6.93
CA LYS A 148 12.93 -54.39 6.89
C LYS A 148 13.21 -55.35 8.07
N GLU A 149 12.80 -54.98 9.29
CA GLU A 149 12.90 -55.83 10.47
C GLU A 149 12.11 -57.14 10.30
N ASN A 150 10.85 -57.05 9.85
CA ASN A 150 10.00 -58.22 9.61
C ASN A 150 10.58 -59.15 8.53
N LEU A 151 11.22 -58.61 7.48
CA LEU A 151 11.90 -59.40 6.46
C LEU A 151 13.08 -60.19 7.05
N GLU A 152 13.88 -59.56 7.91
CA GLU A 152 15.03 -60.19 8.57
C GLU A 152 14.57 -61.33 9.50
N ILE A 153 13.53 -61.09 10.30
CA ILE A 153 12.91 -62.10 11.17
C ILE A 153 12.41 -63.30 10.34
N SER A 154 11.58 -63.03 9.32
CA SER A 154 11.01 -64.07 8.45
C SER A 154 12.09 -64.87 7.70
N GLN A 155 13.17 -64.19 7.29
CA GLN A 155 14.31 -64.84 6.64
C GLN A 155 15.05 -65.77 7.61
N SER A 156 15.24 -65.36 8.87
CA SER A 156 15.81 -66.18 9.92
C SER A 156 14.95 -67.42 10.19
N GLU A 157 13.64 -67.25 10.37
CA GLU A 157 12.70 -68.36 10.58
C GLU A 157 12.72 -69.38 9.43
N CYS A 158 12.80 -68.89 8.18
CA CYS A 158 12.97 -69.74 7.00
C CYS A 158 14.29 -70.53 7.03
N GLN A 159 15.38 -69.98 7.58
CA GLN A 159 16.65 -70.69 7.74
C GLN A 159 16.53 -71.78 8.82
N ASP A 160 15.90 -71.46 9.95
CA ASP A 160 15.68 -72.39 11.06
C ASP A 160 14.79 -73.57 10.68
N LEU A 161 13.68 -73.31 9.96
CA LEU A 161 12.81 -74.36 9.43
C LEU A 161 13.55 -75.27 8.46
N ARG A 162 14.38 -74.70 7.58
CA ARG A 162 15.25 -75.49 6.68
C ARG A 162 16.28 -76.32 7.46
N GLY A 163 16.82 -75.79 8.55
CA GLY A 163 17.70 -76.52 9.48
C GLY A 163 17.00 -77.75 10.06
N ARG A 164 15.84 -77.55 10.70
CA ARG A 164 15.03 -78.63 11.28
C ARG A 164 14.65 -79.71 10.27
N MET A 165 14.27 -79.32 9.05
CA MET A 165 13.98 -80.28 7.98
C MET A 165 15.18 -81.15 7.61
N ARG A 166 16.39 -80.57 7.53
CA ARG A 166 17.62 -81.34 7.25
C ARG A 166 17.95 -82.32 8.37
N GLU A 167 17.86 -81.88 9.62
CA GLU A 167 18.10 -82.73 10.80
C GLU A 167 17.14 -83.91 10.83
N GLN A 168 15.84 -83.65 10.66
CA GLN A 168 14.83 -84.71 10.61
C GLN A 168 15.06 -85.66 9.44
N HIS A 169 15.44 -85.15 8.27
CA HIS A 169 15.77 -85.98 7.10
C HIS A 169 16.96 -86.91 7.36
N GLU A 170 18.02 -86.40 7.99
CA GLU A 170 19.19 -87.20 8.36
C GLU A 170 18.82 -88.32 9.35
N VAL A 171 18.01 -88.01 10.36
CA VAL A 171 17.51 -89.00 11.33
C VAL A 171 16.64 -90.04 10.63
N ILE A 172 15.76 -89.63 9.70
CA ILE A 172 14.92 -90.53 8.90
C ILE A 172 15.79 -91.50 8.09
N ILE A 173 16.84 -91.03 7.41
CA ILE A 173 17.74 -91.88 6.62
C ILE A 173 18.40 -92.92 7.53
N LYS A 174 19.01 -92.49 8.65
CA LYS A 174 19.65 -93.40 9.60
C LYS A 174 18.66 -94.45 10.13
N LEU A 175 17.46 -94.03 10.55
CA LEU A 175 16.43 -94.94 11.03
C LEU A 175 15.95 -95.91 9.95
N GLN A 176 15.84 -95.49 8.69
CA GLN A 176 15.50 -96.36 7.56
C GLN A 176 16.58 -97.41 7.31
N GLU A 177 17.86 -97.04 7.30
CA GLU A 177 18.98 -97.99 7.17
C GLU A 177 19.00 -99.01 8.32
N HIS A 178 18.71 -98.56 9.55
CA HIS A 178 18.60 -99.44 10.72
C HIS A 178 17.41 -100.39 10.60
N LEU A 179 16.26 -99.87 10.16
CA LEU A 179 15.03 -100.64 9.95
C LEU A 179 15.17 -101.67 8.83
N GLU A 180 15.86 -101.35 7.73
CA GLU A 180 16.19 -102.32 6.69
C GLU A 180 17.13 -103.42 7.20
N ARG A 181 18.16 -103.06 7.97
CA ARG A 181 19.06 -104.03 8.62
C ARG A 181 18.33 -104.93 9.63
N ALA A 182 17.39 -104.39 10.39
CA ALA A 182 16.56 -105.14 11.34
C ALA A 182 15.57 -106.06 10.61
N ARG A 183 14.94 -105.60 9.53
CA ARG A 183 14.07 -106.43 8.66
C ARG A 183 14.82 -107.60 8.05
N ARG A 184 16.04 -107.39 7.53
CA ARG A 184 16.88 -108.47 6.99
C ARG A 184 17.25 -109.53 8.06
N ARG A 185 17.55 -109.10 9.29
CA ARG A 185 17.82 -109.98 10.44
C ARG A 185 16.57 -110.73 10.91
N SER A 186 15.42 -110.07 10.92
CA SER A 186 14.11 -110.63 11.27
C SER A 186 13.67 -111.75 10.31
N MET A 187 13.99 -111.63 9.01
CA MET A 187 13.69 -112.66 8.00
C MET A 187 14.62 -113.89 8.07
N ALA A 188 15.73 -113.80 8.81
CA ALA A 188 16.69 -114.88 8.99
C ALA A 188 16.48 -115.70 10.29
N SER A 189 15.54 -115.31 11.17
CA SER A 189 15.31 -115.95 12.47
C SER A 189 14.04 -116.82 12.50
N THR A 190 14.07 -117.93 13.25
CA THR A 190 12.93 -118.85 13.40
C THR A 190 11.75 -118.23 14.17
N PRO A 191 10.49 -118.60 13.86
CA PRO A 191 9.31 -117.77 14.13
C PRO A 191 8.90 -117.63 15.61
N LYS A 192 9.49 -118.39 16.53
CA LYS A 192 8.88 -118.64 17.85
C LYS A 192 9.34 -117.71 18.98
N ASN A 193 10.24 -116.76 18.74
CA ASN A 193 10.54 -115.62 19.63
C ASN A 193 11.50 -114.65 18.90
N ASN A 194 10.97 -113.74 18.08
CA ASN A 194 11.78 -112.80 17.30
C ASN A 194 11.75 -111.40 17.93
N PRO A 195 12.74 -111.01 18.77
CA PRO A 195 12.80 -109.70 19.41
C PRO A 195 12.85 -108.53 18.41
N GLU A 196 13.23 -108.82 17.16
CA GLU A 196 13.32 -107.84 16.07
C GLU A 196 11.95 -107.32 15.59
N LYS A 197 10.82 -108.00 15.88
CA LYS A 197 9.50 -107.53 15.44
C LYS A 197 9.08 -106.23 16.14
N GLY A 198 9.32 -106.12 17.46
CA GLY A 198 9.05 -104.90 18.23
C GLY A 198 10.01 -103.76 17.88
N VAL A 199 11.27 -104.09 17.55
CA VAL A 199 12.27 -103.11 17.07
C VAL A 199 11.87 -102.53 15.72
N VAL A 200 11.38 -103.36 14.79
CA VAL A 200 10.89 -102.91 13.48
C VAL A 200 9.64 -102.03 13.63
N GLU A 201 8.72 -102.35 14.54
CA GLU A 201 7.51 -101.55 14.79
C GLU A 201 7.84 -100.19 15.43
N ALA A 202 8.69 -100.17 16.46
CA ALA A 202 9.15 -98.94 17.10
C ALA A 202 9.94 -98.04 16.14
N ALA A 203 10.86 -98.61 15.35
CA ALA A 203 11.59 -97.87 14.33
C ALA A 203 10.66 -97.34 13.22
N SER A 204 9.64 -98.10 12.82
CA SER A 204 8.64 -97.65 11.84
C SER A 204 7.80 -96.48 12.39
N ALA A 205 7.39 -96.55 13.65
CA ALA A 205 6.65 -95.48 14.32
C ALA A 205 7.51 -94.21 14.47
N MET A 206 8.81 -94.34 14.79
CA MET A 206 9.74 -93.21 14.85
C MET A 206 9.94 -92.57 13.46
N VAL A 207 10.15 -93.38 12.41
CA VAL A 207 10.25 -92.86 11.03
C VAL A 207 8.98 -92.12 10.62
N ALA A 208 7.80 -92.65 10.96
CA ALA A 208 6.52 -91.98 10.67
C ALA A 208 6.38 -90.65 11.43
N SER A 209 6.78 -90.60 12.70
CA SER A 209 6.76 -89.38 13.52
C SER A 209 7.68 -88.29 12.95
N PHE A 210 8.94 -88.63 12.65
CA PHE A 210 9.88 -87.68 12.04
C PHE A 210 9.41 -87.22 10.65
N ARG A 211 8.81 -88.11 9.84
CA ARG A 211 8.19 -87.71 8.56
C ARG A 211 7.06 -86.72 8.75
N LYS A 212 6.22 -86.89 9.77
CA LYS A 212 5.14 -85.94 10.09
C LYS A 212 5.73 -84.58 10.47
N GLN A 213 6.70 -84.54 11.38
CA GLN A 213 7.34 -83.28 11.78
C GLN A 213 8.03 -82.58 10.61
N MET A 214 8.60 -83.33 9.67
CA MET A 214 9.21 -82.80 8.45
C MET A 214 8.16 -82.19 7.50
N ILE A 215 7.00 -82.82 7.37
CA ILE A 215 5.86 -82.28 6.62
C ILE A 215 5.32 -81.01 7.29
N ASP A 216 5.16 -81.02 8.62
CA ASP A 216 4.70 -79.85 9.37
C ASP A 216 5.67 -78.67 9.21
N ALA A 217 6.99 -78.92 9.30
CA ALA A 217 8.02 -77.91 9.04
C ALA A 217 8.03 -77.42 7.59
N GLN A 218 7.74 -78.31 6.62
CA GLN A 218 7.63 -77.96 5.21
C GLN A 218 6.42 -77.04 4.94
N ASN A 219 5.28 -77.31 5.57
CA ASN A 219 4.09 -76.47 5.48
C ASN A 219 4.34 -75.10 6.11
N ALA A 220 4.92 -75.06 7.31
CA ALA A 220 5.30 -73.81 7.97
C ALA A 220 6.29 -72.99 7.12
N LEU A 221 7.25 -73.64 6.44
CA LEU A 221 8.19 -72.98 5.54
C LEU A 221 7.49 -72.39 4.30
N ALA A 222 6.48 -73.06 3.77
CA ALA A 222 5.70 -72.54 2.65
C ALA A 222 4.89 -71.31 3.06
N GLU A 223 4.24 -71.34 4.23
CA GLU A 223 3.52 -70.21 4.79
C GLU A 223 4.47 -69.02 5.03
N GLU A 224 5.62 -69.24 5.64
CA GLU A 224 6.57 -68.17 5.95
C GLU A 224 7.17 -67.55 4.69
N LYS A 225 7.41 -68.34 3.63
CA LYS A 225 7.79 -67.80 2.31
C LYS A 225 6.72 -66.90 1.70
N THR A 226 5.44 -67.22 1.87
CA THR A 226 4.36 -66.36 1.38
C THR A 226 4.28 -65.05 2.16
N ARG A 227 4.47 -65.09 3.48
CA ARG A 227 4.55 -63.89 4.32
C ARG A 227 5.74 -63.02 3.93
N HIS A 228 6.93 -63.62 3.77
CA HIS A 228 8.14 -62.93 3.32
C HIS A 228 7.91 -62.20 1.99
N ALA A 229 7.28 -62.87 1.01
CA ALA A 229 6.98 -62.26 -0.28
C ALA A 229 5.97 -61.10 -0.19
N GLN A 230 4.97 -61.19 0.69
CA GLN A 230 4.03 -60.10 0.94
C GLN A 230 4.72 -58.89 1.58
N THR A 231 5.57 -59.11 2.58
CA THR A 231 6.34 -58.03 3.22
C THR A 231 7.33 -57.37 2.26
N LEU A 232 7.96 -58.15 1.37
CA LEU A 232 8.86 -57.64 0.35
C LEU A 232 8.12 -56.70 -0.62
N LYS A 233 6.95 -57.12 -1.11
CA LYS A 233 6.11 -56.30 -1.98
C LYS A 233 5.69 -54.99 -1.30
N ARG A 234 5.32 -55.05 -0.02
CA ARG A 234 4.98 -53.87 0.76
C ARG A 234 6.17 -52.92 0.91
N LEU A 235 7.38 -53.43 1.06
CA LEU A 235 8.59 -52.60 1.12
C LEU A 235 8.84 -51.88 -0.22
N GLU A 236 8.71 -52.59 -1.34
CA GLU A 236 8.84 -51.99 -2.68
C GLU A 236 7.81 -50.87 -2.92
N GLU A 237 6.59 -51.03 -2.40
CA GLU A 237 5.54 -50.00 -2.46
C GLU A 237 5.86 -48.75 -1.61
N LEU A 238 6.69 -48.87 -0.57
CA LEU A 238 7.11 -47.74 0.28
C LEU A 238 8.39 -47.04 -0.21
N GLU A 239 9.19 -47.72 -1.05
CA GLU A 239 10.44 -47.21 -1.64
C GLU A 239 10.22 -46.50 -3.00
N GLY A 240 9.09 -46.75 -3.67
CA GLY A 240 8.70 -46.14 -4.96
C GLY A 240 7.84 -44.88 -4.84
#